data_AF-A0A9Q1KUD4-F1
#
_entry.id   AF-A0A9Q1KUD4-F1
#
_cell.length_a   1.000
_cell.length_b   1.000
_cell.length_c   1.000
_cell.angle_alpha   90.00
_cell.angle_beta   90.00
_cell.angle_gamma   90.00
#
_symmetry.space_group_name_H-M   'P 1'
#
loop_
_entity.id
_entity.type
_entity.pdbx_description
1 polymer ?
#
loop_
_entity_poly.entity_id
_entity_poly.type
_entity_poly.pdbx_seq_one_letter_code
_entity_poly.pdbx_strand_id
1 'polypeptide(L)'
;MKAVHQFCFVKFHPSFVDPALNGKITKANEIIERLDREGETIATEISSIEEKLHKKRQELLCCAGNPQHMMRTIEYLQRKIEVEWPEQRSVNDINLDANLEEQAKDDINIDEKMKELSNKLNHGRRNLAEERRLLRELGELKEMQRQKEQLGHHLKTTTFERSTWNSKECIQQRIHCALKTLKDVEEQDGKLTKEHEAIKDETQKKVRPLKEKEAMINRNKARANQRILKVRMQLNKQVEEFMSCWNNDGSFRADYKRSMIASLRDRKLSCDGRRSDEKLWRKFP
;
A
#
# COMPACT_ATOMS: atom_id res chain seq x y z
N MET A 1 76.42 1.35 3.83
CA MET A 1 75.46 2.47 3.64
C MET A 1 74.12 1.88 3.20
N LYS A 2 73.02 2.14 3.92
CA LYS A 2 71.67 1.68 3.52
C LYS A 2 71.15 2.60 2.42
N ALA A 3 70.81 2.06 1.25
CA ALA A 3 70.22 2.82 0.17
C ALA A 3 68.81 3.29 0.59
N VAL A 4 68.67 4.59 0.89
CA VAL A 4 67.36 5.20 1.14
C VAL A 4 66.60 5.18 -0.20
N HIS A 5 65.57 4.34 -0.29
CA HIS A 5 64.71 4.28 -1.46
C HIS A 5 63.81 5.52 -1.44
N GLN A 6 64.12 6.49 -2.29
CA GLN A 6 63.31 7.68 -2.46
C GLN A 6 62.15 7.34 -3.40
N PHE A 7 60.94 7.20 -2.84
CA PHE A 7 59.73 6.97 -3.63
C PHE A 7 59.27 8.30 -4.24
N CYS A 8 59.39 8.42 -5.56
CA CYS A 8 58.81 9.53 -6.31
C CYS A 8 57.37 9.18 -6.71
N PHE A 9 56.39 9.83 -6.12
CA PHE A 9 55.00 9.75 -6.56
C PHE A 9 54.82 10.64 -7.80
N VAL A 10 54.79 10.02 -8.98
CA VAL A 10 54.47 10.73 -10.21
C VAL A 10 52.95 10.89 -10.27
N LYS A 11 52.46 12.11 -10.03
CA LYS A 11 51.06 12.41 -10.31
C LYS A 11 50.88 12.53 -11.81
N PHE A 12 50.01 11.68 -12.37
CA PHE A 12 49.52 11.84 -13.73
C PHE A 12 48.81 13.19 -13.82
N HIS A 13 49.43 14.16 -14.49
CA HIS A 13 48.91 15.51 -14.49
C HIS A 13 47.62 15.56 -15.31
N PRO A 14 46.52 16.16 -14.80
CA PRO A 14 45.21 16.15 -15.46
C PRO A 14 45.21 16.74 -16.88
N SER A 15 46.21 17.54 -17.24
CA SER A 15 46.36 18.06 -18.61
C SER A 15 46.74 16.99 -19.65
N PHE A 16 47.20 15.81 -19.21
CA PHE A 16 47.48 14.68 -20.09
C PHE A 16 46.27 13.73 -20.21
N VAL A 17 45.24 13.93 -19.37
CA VAL A 17 43.93 13.30 -19.55
C VAL A 17 43.17 14.11 -20.57
N ASP A 18 42.66 13.48 -21.63
CA ASP A 18 41.75 14.14 -22.55
C ASP A 18 40.47 14.59 -21.78
N PRO A 19 40.22 15.91 -21.63
CA PRO A 19 39.04 16.42 -20.93
C PRO A 19 37.74 15.94 -21.57
N ALA A 20 37.75 15.61 -22.87
CA ALA A 20 36.60 15.07 -23.56
C ALA A 20 36.22 13.66 -23.06
N LEU A 21 37.18 12.85 -22.60
CA LEU A 21 36.90 11.53 -22.01
C LEU A 21 36.21 11.68 -20.65
N ASN A 22 36.71 12.57 -19.79
CA ASN A 22 36.04 12.87 -18.52
C ASN A 22 34.64 13.45 -18.75
N GLY A 23 34.49 14.36 -19.72
CA GLY A 23 33.17 14.87 -20.12
C GLY A 23 32.20 13.78 -20.58
N LYS A 24 32.69 12.73 -21.26
CA LYS A 24 31.86 11.56 -21.64
C LYS A 24 31.42 10.74 -20.43
N ILE A 25 32.29 10.55 -19.44
CA ILE A 25 31.93 9.84 -18.19
C ILE A 25 30.88 10.65 -17.42
N THR A 26 31.08 11.95 -17.24
CA THR A 26 30.14 12.82 -16.54
C THR A 26 28.76 12.79 -17.19
N LYS A 27 28.68 12.98 -18.52
CA LYS A 27 27.41 12.88 -19.26
C LYS A 27 26.75 11.51 -19.11
N ALA A 28 27.52 10.43 -19.09
CA ALA A 28 26.98 9.09 -18.89
C ALA A 28 26.42 8.89 -17.48
N ASN A 29 27.09 9.43 -16.46
CA ASN A 29 26.60 9.42 -15.07
C ASN A 29 25.31 10.23 -14.92
N GLU A 30 25.23 11.43 -15.50
CA GLU A 30 24.02 12.25 -15.49
C GLU A 30 22.82 11.51 -16.12
N ILE A 31 23.06 10.75 -17.20
CA ILE A 31 22.03 9.90 -17.82
C ILE A 31 21.60 8.79 -16.85
N ILE A 32 22.53 8.14 -16.15
CA ILE A 32 22.23 7.09 -15.18
C ILE A 32 21.40 7.65 -14.03
N GLU A 33 21.81 8.77 -13.43
CA GLU A 33 21.07 9.41 -12.32
C GLU A 33 19.66 9.83 -12.72
N ARG A 34 19.47 10.29 -13.96
CA ARG A 34 18.13 10.59 -14.48
C ARG A 34 17.29 9.33 -14.63
N LEU A 35 17.89 8.26 -15.15
CA LEU A 35 17.24 6.95 -15.31
C LEU A 35 16.94 6.27 -13.96
N ASP A 36 17.76 6.51 -12.93
CA ASP A 36 17.51 6.07 -11.56
C ASP A 36 16.26 6.72 -11.00
N ARG A 37 16.17 8.06 -11.05
CA ARG A 37 14.98 8.81 -10.63
C ARG A 37 13.70 8.39 -11.37
N GLU A 38 13.80 8.18 -12.68
CA GLU A 38 12.67 7.69 -13.47
C GLU A 38 12.26 6.27 -13.06
N GLY A 39 13.24 5.39 -12.79
CA GLY A 39 13.00 4.04 -12.29
C GLY A 39 12.31 4.03 -10.92
N GLU A 40 12.75 4.88 -9.99
CA GLU A 40 12.12 5.05 -8.67
C GLU A 40 10.65 5.51 -8.81
N THR A 41 10.40 6.47 -9.69
CA THR A 41 9.03 6.96 -9.96
C THR A 41 8.13 5.81 -10.45
N ILE A 42 8.61 5.00 -11.40
CA ILE A 42 7.86 3.85 -11.91
C ILE A 42 7.63 2.80 -10.82
N ALA A 43 8.66 2.49 -10.02
CA ALA A 43 8.56 1.51 -8.95
C ALA A 43 7.50 1.93 -7.91
N THR A 44 7.49 3.20 -7.50
CA THR A 44 6.48 3.72 -6.57
C THR A 44 5.07 3.67 -7.15
N GLU A 45 4.91 3.94 -8.45
CA GLU A 45 3.62 3.84 -9.13
C GLU A 45 3.12 2.38 -9.17
N ILE A 46 3.99 1.42 -9.53
CA ILE A 46 3.66 -0.01 -9.49
C ILE A 46 3.24 -0.44 -8.08
N SER A 47 4.02 -0.10 -7.05
CA SER A 47 3.69 -0.44 -5.66
C SER A 47 2.36 0.15 -5.21
N SER A 48 2.05 1.39 -5.59
CA SER A 48 0.76 2.03 -5.26
C SER A 48 -0.42 1.30 -5.90
N ILE A 49 -0.27 0.84 -7.14
CA ILE A 49 -1.31 0.07 -7.84
C ILE A 49 -1.48 -1.31 -7.19
N GLU A 50 -0.39 -2.01 -6.91
CA GLU A 50 -0.42 -3.34 -6.28
C GLU A 50 -1.00 -3.29 -4.85
N GLU A 51 -0.76 -2.21 -4.10
CA GLU A 51 -1.36 -2.00 -2.77
C GLU A 51 -2.88 -1.86 -2.84
N LYS A 52 -3.42 -1.14 -3.85
CA LYS A 52 -4.88 -1.02 -4.05
C LYS A 52 -5.52 -2.37 -4.34
N LEU A 53 -4.89 -3.18 -5.19
CA LEU A 53 -5.33 -4.54 -5.48
C LEU A 53 -5.27 -5.42 -4.22
N HIS A 54 -4.20 -5.30 -3.42
CA HIS A 54 -4.06 -6.03 -2.17
C HIS A 54 -5.16 -5.71 -1.16
N LYS A 55 -5.49 -4.41 -0.97
CA LYS A 55 -6.59 -3.98 -0.09
C LYS A 55 -7.93 -4.60 -0.52
N LYS A 56 -8.22 -4.60 -1.82
CA LYS A 56 -9.44 -5.23 -2.35
C LYS A 56 -9.48 -6.75 -2.15
N ARG A 57 -8.34 -7.43 -2.30
CA ARG A 57 -8.22 -8.85 -1.95
C ARG A 57 -8.47 -9.11 -0.47
N GLN A 58 -7.98 -8.24 0.42
CA GLN A 58 -8.23 -8.36 1.86
C GLN A 58 -9.72 -8.17 2.21
N GLU A 59 -10.40 -7.21 1.59
CA GLU A 59 -11.85 -7.04 1.73
C GLU A 59 -12.61 -8.33 1.37
N LEU A 60 -12.21 -8.99 0.28
CA LEU A 60 -12.80 -10.26 -0.16
C LEU A 60 -12.56 -11.40 0.86
N LEU A 61 -11.37 -11.48 1.44
CA LEU A 61 -11.05 -12.43 2.51
C LEU A 61 -11.86 -12.19 3.79
N CYS A 62 -12.17 -10.93 4.13
CA CYS A 62 -12.98 -10.59 5.32
C CYS A 62 -14.47 -10.87 5.12
N CYS A 63 -14.99 -10.73 3.89
CA CYS A 63 -16.38 -11.07 3.57
C CYS A 63 -16.65 -12.58 3.55
N ALA A 64 -15.61 -13.41 3.44
CA ALA A 64 -15.70 -14.87 3.58
C ALA A 64 -15.93 -15.35 5.03
N GLY A 65 -16.64 -14.56 5.85
CA GLY A 65 -17.03 -14.91 7.21
C GLY A 65 -17.77 -16.24 7.24
N ASN A 66 -17.18 -17.23 7.91
CA ASN A 66 -17.48 -18.67 7.97
C ASN A 66 -18.88 -19.12 7.48
N PRO A 67 -19.16 -19.13 6.15
CA PRO A 67 -20.45 -19.57 5.61
C PRO A 67 -20.69 -21.05 5.92
N GLN A 68 -19.60 -21.80 6.04
CA GLN A 68 -19.56 -23.19 6.46
C GLN A 68 -20.10 -23.39 7.88
N HIS A 69 -19.90 -22.43 8.80
CA HIS A 69 -20.47 -22.49 10.15
C HIS A 69 -21.99 -22.29 10.13
N MET A 70 -22.47 -21.33 9.33
CA MET A 70 -23.90 -21.11 9.12
C MET A 70 -24.57 -22.31 8.45
N MET A 71 -23.96 -22.88 7.41
CA MET A 71 -24.42 -24.13 6.78
C MET A 71 -24.52 -25.28 7.79
N ARG A 72 -23.46 -25.54 8.58
CA ARG A 72 -23.48 -26.62 9.60
C ARG A 72 -24.59 -26.42 10.62
N THR A 73 -24.87 -25.16 10.97
CA THR A 73 -25.95 -24.82 11.90
C THR A 73 -27.31 -25.06 11.27
N ILE A 74 -27.50 -24.68 10.00
CA ILE A 74 -28.74 -24.97 9.25
C ILE A 74 -28.95 -26.48 9.14
N GLU A 75 -27.93 -27.24 8.73
CA GLU A 75 -28.00 -28.71 8.63
C GLU A 75 -28.37 -29.36 9.97
N TYR A 76 -27.77 -28.90 11.07
CA TYR A 76 -28.10 -29.37 12.40
C TYR A 76 -29.56 -29.10 12.77
N LEU A 77 -30.04 -27.87 12.53
CA LEU A 77 -31.41 -27.47 12.83
C LEU A 77 -32.44 -28.18 11.95
N GLN A 78 -32.11 -28.42 10.67
CA GLN A 78 -32.94 -29.19 9.74
C GLN A 78 -33.07 -30.65 10.20
N ARG A 79 -31.95 -31.31 10.53
CA ARG A 79 -31.98 -32.68 11.09
C ARG A 79 -32.78 -32.75 12.38
N LYS A 80 -32.67 -31.74 13.23
CA LYS A 80 -33.45 -31.67 14.47
C LYS A 80 -34.95 -31.62 14.17
N ILE A 81 -35.37 -30.83 13.17
CA ILE A 81 -36.77 -30.80 12.73
C ILE A 81 -37.21 -32.18 12.21
N GLU A 82 -36.39 -32.84 11.40
CA GLU A 82 -36.70 -34.15 10.82
C GLU A 82 -36.87 -35.25 11.87
N VAL A 83 -36.06 -35.22 12.94
CA VAL A 83 -36.12 -36.20 14.04
C VAL A 83 -37.27 -35.91 15.00
N GLU A 84 -37.49 -34.65 15.37
CA GLU A 84 -38.47 -34.27 16.41
C GLU A 84 -39.89 -34.06 15.85
N TRP A 85 -40.06 -33.73 14.55
CA TRP A 85 -41.36 -33.51 13.90
C TRP A 85 -41.48 -34.14 12.49
N PRO A 86 -41.49 -35.48 12.36
CA PRO A 86 -41.44 -36.19 11.08
C PRO A 86 -42.70 -36.05 10.20
N GLU A 87 -43.83 -35.59 10.73
CA GLU A 87 -45.15 -35.63 10.07
C GLU A 87 -45.38 -34.51 9.02
N GLN A 88 -44.49 -33.52 8.90
CA GLN A 88 -44.66 -32.40 7.95
C GLN A 88 -43.39 -32.19 7.12
N ARG A 89 -43.33 -32.89 5.98
CA ARG A 89 -42.15 -33.04 5.10
C ARG A 89 -41.83 -31.88 4.15
N SER A 90 -42.53 -30.75 4.16
CA SER A 90 -42.23 -29.65 3.23
C SER A 90 -41.81 -28.38 3.96
N VAL A 91 -40.49 -28.22 4.16
CA VAL A 91 -39.86 -26.97 4.62
C VAL A 91 -39.77 -25.96 3.47
N ASN A 92 -39.98 -26.38 2.22
CA ASN A 92 -39.91 -25.52 1.03
C ASN A 92 -41.21 -24.77 0.72
N ASP A 93 -42.35 -25.15 1.33
CA ASP A 93 -43.67 -24.56 1.02
C ASP A 93 -44.18 -23.55 2.07
N ILE A 94 -43.48 -23.35 3.20
CA ILE A 94 -43.91 -22.34 4.17
C ILE A 94 -43.39 -20.97 3.71
N ASN A 95 -44.27 -20.24 3.05
CA ASN A 95 -44.13 -18.85 2.66
C ASN A 95 -43.99 -17.94 3.91
N LEU A 96 -42.84 -18.00 4.59
CA LEU A 96 -42.52 -17.19 5.78
C LEU A 96 -42.27 -15.71 5.45
N ASP A 97 -42.09 -15.37 4.17
CA ASP A 97 -41.88 -13.99 3.71
C ASP A 97 -43.09 -13.10 4.01
N ALA A 98 -44.31 -13.66 4.04
CA ALA A 98 -45.54 -12.89 4.31
C ALA A 98 -45.69 -12.48 5.79
N ASN A 99 -45.14 -13.23 6.75
CA ASN A 99 -45.37 -12.99 8.18
C ASN A 99 -44.27 -12.14 8.86
N LEU A 100 -43.06 -12.07 8.29
CA LEU A 100 -41.94 -11.30 8.88
C LEU A 100 -41.92 -9.83 8.43
N GLU A 101 -42.41 -9.50 7.23
CA GLU A 101 -42.59 -8.11 6.81
C GLU A 101 -43.64 -7.36 7.65
N GLU A 102 -44.59 -8.08 8.24
CA GLU A 102 -45.64 -7.49 9.07
C GLU A 102 -45.13 -7.17 10.49
N GLN A 103 -44.21 -7.97 11.06
CA GLN A 103 -43.62 -7.69 12.38
C GLN A 103 -42.46 -6.68 12.35
N ALA A 104 -41.69 -6.58 11.26
CA ALA A 104 -40.59 -5.61 11.17
C ALA A 104 -41.06 -4.18 10.84
N LYS A 105 -42.26 -4.01 10.25
CA LYS A 105 -42.84 -2.69 9.95
C LYS A 105 -43.30 -1.94 11.19
N ASP A 106 -43.61 -2.63 12.29
CA ASP A 106 -44.09 -2.01 13.52
C ASP A 106 -42.94 -1.45 14.40
N ASP A 107 -41.73 -1.99 14.29
CA ASP A 107 -40.59 -1.59 15.12
C ASP A 107 -40.02 -0.20 14.75
N ILE A 108 -40.05 0.16 13.46
CA ILE A 108 -39.58 1.47 12.98
C ILE A 108 -40.61 2.58 13.30
N ASN A 109 -41.88 2.21 13.52
CA ASN A 109 -43.00 3.16 13.64
C ASN A 109 -43.05 3.86 15.03
N ILE A 110 -42.76 3.14 16.12
CA ILE A 110 -42.93 3.69 17.48
C ILE A 110 -41.90 4.78 17.80
N ASP A 111 -40.61 4.56 17.48
CA ASP A 111 -39.54 5.52 17.76
C ASP A 111 -39.67 6.79 16.90
N GLU A 112 -40.05 6.66 15.63
CA GLU A 112 -40.35 7.81 14.76
C GLU A 112 -41.56 8.61 15.27
N LYS A 113 -42.62 7.92 15.69
CA LYS A 113 -43.83 8.57 16.22
C LYS A 113 -43.58 9.28 17.55
N MET A 114 -42.74 8.72 18.44
CA MET A 114 -42.32 9.39 19.68
C MET A 114 -41.46 10.63 19.42
N LYS A 115 -40.56 10.57 18.43
CA LYS A 115 -39.77 11.72 17.99
C LYS A 115 -40.65 12.82 17.39
N GLU A 116 -41.63 12.43 16.57
CA GLU A 116 -42.60 13.36 15.97
C GLU A 116 -43.45 14.07 17.03
N LEU A 117 -44.01 13.31 18.00
CA LEU A 117 -44.82 13.87 19.09
C LEU A 117 -43.98 14.78 20.03
N SER A 118 -42.71 14.44 20.26
CA SER A 118 -41.78 15.28 21.04
C SER A 118 -41.48 16.61 20.32
N ASN A 119 -41.23 16.56 19.01
CA ASN A 119 -41.03 17.77 18.21
C ASN A 119 -42.28 18.65 18.20
N LYS A 120 -43.45 18.00 18.11
CA LYS A 120 -44.75 18.65 18.17
C LYS A 120 -44.94 19.39 19.53
N LEU A 121 -44.49 18.84 20.67
CA LEU A 121 -44.57 19.49 21.98
C LEU A 121 -43.64 20.71 22.13
N ASN A 122 -42.47 20.71 21.48
CA ASN A 122 -41.47 21.78 21.62
C ASN A 122 -41.82 23.09 20.88
N HIS A 123 -42.84 23.09 20.03
CA HIS A 123 -43.33 24.29 19.35
C HIS A 123 -44.46 24.92 20.17
N GLY A 124 -44.12 25.80 21.11
CA GLY A 124 -45.01 26.44 22.10
C GLY A 124 -46.13 27.36 21.58
N ARG A 125 -46.85 26.95 20.53
CA ARG A 125 -47.99 27.64 19.92
C ARG A 125 -49.34 26.93 20.12
N ARG A 126 -49.42 25.95 21.03
CA ARG A 126 -50.62 25.12 21.21
C ARG A 126 -51.41 25.50 22.44
N ASN A 127 -52.71 25.23 22.38
CA ASN A 127 -53.57 25.38 23.54
C ASN A 127 -53.29 24.27 24.57
N LEU A 128 -53.60 24.57 25.83
CA LEU A 128 -53.28 23.71 26.97
C LEU A 128 -54.00 22.34 26.92
N ALA A 129 -55.12 22.25 26.19
CA ALA A 129 -55.88 21.02 26.01
C ALA A 129 -55.19 20.04 25.03
N GLU A 130 -54.66 20.56 23.92
CA GLU A 130 -53.87 19.79 22.96
C GLU A 130 -52.55 19.32 23.54
N GLU A 131 -51.87 20.17 24.30
CA GLU A 131 -50.63 19.81 24.99
C GLU A 131 -50.85 18.65 25.98
N ARG A 132 -51.92 18.71 26.77
CA ARG A 132 -52.33 17.61 27.67
C ARG A 132 -52.69 16.33 26.92
N ARG A 133 -53.30 16.41 25.74
CA ARG A 133 -53.61 15.24 24.91
C ARG A 133 -52.32 14.59 24.41
N LEU A 134 -51.37 15.37 23.91
CA LEU A 134 -50.10 14.88 23.39
C LEU A 134 -49.22 14.25 24.48
N LEU A 135 -49.23 14.83 25.69
CA LEU A 135 -48.52 14.26 26.83
C LEU A 135 -49.10 12.90 27.27
N ARG A 136 -50.42 12.69 27.15
CA ARG A 136 -51.04 11.39 27.39
C ARG A 136 -50.61 10.36 26.35
N GLU A 137 -50.70 10.70 25.07
CA GLU A 137 -50.29 9.81 23.97
C GLU A 137 -48.80 9.45 24.05
N LEU A 138 -47.95 10.41 24.41
CA LEU A 138 -46.52 10.18 24.61
C LEU A 138 -46.22 9.36 25.87
N GLY A 139 -47.05 9.50 26.91
CA GLY A 139 -47.00 8.65 28.10
C GLY A 139 -47.41 7.20 27.81
N GLU A 140 -48.47 7.00 27.04
CA GLU A 140 -48.93 5.68 26.59
C GLU A 140 -47.88 4.99 25.71
N LEU A 141 -47.27 5.71 24.76
CA LEU A 141 -46.20 5.16 23.92
C LEU A 141 -44.94 4.80 24.73
N LYS A 142 -44.55 5.63 25.70
CA LYS A 142 -43.44 5.33 26.61
C LYS A 142 -43.73 4.13 27.49
N GLU A 143 -44.97 4.00 27.98
CA GLU A 143 -45.37 2.86 28.79
C GLU A 143 -45.39 1.57 27.95
N MET A 144 -45.87 1.62 26.71
CA MET A 144 -45.76 0.49 25.78
C MET A 144 -44.30 0.14 25.47
N GLN A 145 -43.42 1.11 25.27
CA GLN A 145 -41.98 0.86 25.07
C GLN A 145 -41.33 0.27 26.32
N ARG A 146 -41.72 0.74 27.51
CA ARG A 146 -41.23 0.21 28.79
C ARG A 146 -41.74 -1.20 29.05
N GLN A 147 -42.98 -1.51 28.71
CA GLN A 147 -43.54 -2.86 28.75
C GLN A 147 -42.83 -3.78 27.74
N LYS A 148 -42.49 -3.27 26.54
CA LYS A 148 -41.70 -4.00 25.55
C LYS A 148 -40.26 -4.24 26.01
N GLU A 149 -39.61 -3.26 26.64
CA GLU A 149 -38.28 -3.41 27.22
C GLU A 149 -38.29 -4.36 28.42
N GLN A 150 -39.34 -4.32 29.24
CA GLN A 150 -39.55 -5.27 30.34
C GLN A 150 -39.82 -6.67 29.81
N LEU A 151 -40.63 -6.85 28.76
CA LEU A 151 -40.79 -8.13 28.06
C LEU A 151 -39.46 -8.61 27.45
N GLY A 152 -38.68 -7.71 26.84
CA GLY A 152 -37.36 -7.99 26.30
C GLY A 152 -36.31 -8.34 27.37
N HIS A 153 -36.43 -7.78 28.58
CA HIS A 153 -35.59 -8.14 29.73
C HIS A 153 -36.07 -9.42 30.41
N HIS A 154 -37.38 -9.68 30.49
CA HIS A 154 -37.93 -10.93 31.02
C HIS A 154 -37.60 -12.12 30.10
N LEU A 155 -37.59 -11.92 28.78
CA LEU A 155 -37.03 -12.88 27.82
C LEU A 155 -35.54 -13.18 28.04
N LYS A 156 -34.79 -12.28 28.68
CA LYS A 156 -33.35 -12.45 28.94
C LYS A 156 -33.04 -13.06 30.32
N THR A 157 -33.87 -12.86 31.34
CA THR A 157 -33.52 -13.22 32.73
C THR A 157 -34.41 -14.25 33.40
N THR A 158 -35.61 -14.56 32.88
CA THR A 158 -36.37 -15.71 33.38
C THR A 158 -36.09 -16.92 32.53
N THR A 159 -35.67 -17.98 33.21
CA THR A 159 -35.67 -19.40 32.82
C THR A 159 -37.07 -19.85 32.35
N PHE A 160 -37.48 -19.34 31.20
CA PHE A 160 -38.70 -19.57 30.44
C PHE A 160 -38.28 -19.41 28.97
N GLU A 161 -37.82 -20.40 28.23
CA GLU A 161 -38.03 -21.83 28.33
C GLU A 161 -36.96 -22.48 27.43
N ARG A 162 -36.34 -23.56 27.90
CA ARG A 162 -35.62 -24.49 27.02
C ARG A 162 -36.56 -25.14 25.98
N SER A 163 -37.88 -24.94 26.11
CA SER A 163 -38.97 -25.44 25.24
C SER A 163 -39.46 -24.46 24.17
N THR A 164 -39.43 -23.13 24.35
CA THR A 164 -39.81 -22.18 23.27
C THR A 164 -38.69 -21.95 22.26
N TRP A 165 -37.43 -22.03 22.68
CA TRP A 165 -36.26 -21.94 21.78
C TRP A 165 -36.07 -23.19 20.90
N ASN A 166 -36.76 -24.27 21.25
CA ASN A 166 -36.87 -25.50 20.49
C ASN A 166 -38.27 -25.68 19.92
N SER A 167 -39.12 -24.65 19.93
CA SER A 167 -40.36 -24.73 19.18
C SER A 167 -40.00 -24.86 17.69
N LYS A 168 -40.81 -25.62 16.98
CA LYS A 168 -40.65 -25.85 15.57
C LYS A 168 -40.59 -24.53 14.80
N GLU A 169 -41.48 -23.60 15.13
CA GLU A 169 -41.58 -22.28 14.51
C GLU A 169 -40.31 -21.45 14.74
N CYS A 170 -39.73 -21.48 15.95
CA CYS A 170 -38.47 -20.78 16.22
C CYS A 170 -37.29 -21.40 15.47
N ILE A 171 -37.22 -22.73 15.36
CA ILE A 171 -36.16 -23.39 14.57
C ILE A 171 -36.33 -23.05 13.08
N GLN A 172 -37.55 -23.02 12.56
CA GLN A 172 -37.85 -22.62 11.18
C GLN A 172 -37.49 -21.16 10.89
N GLN A 173 -37.86 -20.23 11.77
CA GLN A 173 -37.45 -18.82 11.65
C GLN A 173 -35.93 -18.66 11.66
N ARG A 174 -35.22 -19.42 12.49
CA ARG A 174 -33.74 -19.39 12.52
C ARG A 174 -33.12 -19.93 11.25
N ILE A 175 -33.64 -21.03 10.71
CA ILE A 175 -33.21 -21.55 9.41
C ILE A 175 -33.45 -20.52 8.33
N HIS A 176 -34.64 -19.90 8.29
CA HIS A 176 -34.98 -18.87 7.31
C HIS A 176 -34.05 -17.65 7.39
N CYS A 177 -33.83 -17.09 8.59
CA CYS A 177 -32.90 -15.97 8.78
C CYS A 177 -31.47 -16.33 8.38
N ALA A 178 -31.02 -17.55 8.69
CA ALA A 178 -29.68 -18.02 8.33
C ALA A 178 -29.55 -18.23 6.80
N LEU A 179 -30.57 -18.76 6.14
CA LEU A 179 -30.61 -18.91 4.67
C LEU A 179 -30.63 -17.55 3.97
N LYS A 180 -31.40 -16.59 4.47
CA LYS A 180 -31.42 -15.21 3.97
C LYS A 180 -30.03 -14.56 4.10
N THR A 181 -29.41 -14.69 5.26
CA THR A 181 -28.05 -14.18 5.51
C THR A 181 -27.03 -14.82 4.58
N LEU A 182 -27.11 -16.14 4.35
CA LEU A 182 -26.23 -16.83 3.40
C LEU A 182 -26.42 -16.30 1.98
N LYS A 183 -27.66 -16.11 1.54
CA LYS A 183 -27.97 -15.56 0.21
C LYS A 183 -27.42 -14.13 0.03
N ASP A 184 -27.57 -13.29 1.05
CA ASP A 184 -27.03 -11.92 1.04
C ASP A 184 -25.49 -11.92 0.97
N VAL A 185 -24.84 -12.83 1.71
CA VAL A 185 -23.37 -13.03 1.67
C VAL A 185 -22.92 -13.55 0.31
N GLU A 186 -23.62 -14.52 -0.29
CA GLU A 186 -23.32 -15.06 -1.63
C GLU A 186 -23.46 -13.98 -2.70
N GLU A 187 -24.50 -13.14 -2.63
CA GLU A 187 -24.70 -12.03 -3.56
C GLU A 187 -23.59 -10.98 -3.42
N GLN A 188 -23.21 -10.66 -2.17
CA GLN A 188 -22.12 -9.73 -1.88
C GLN A 188 -20.76 -10.28 -2.34
N ASP A 189 -20.47 -11.55 -2.10
CA ASP A 189 -19.25 -12.23 -2.56
C ASP A 189 -19.18 -12.27 -4.10
N GLY A 190 -20.31 -12.56 -4.76
CA GLY A 190 -20.42 -12.51 -6.22
C GLY A 190 -20.17 -11.11 -6.81
N LYS A 191 -20.64 -10.05 -6.15
CA LYS A 191 -20.34 -8.65 -6.52
C LYS A 191 -18.87 -8.32 -6.32
N LEU A 192 -18.32 -8.59 -5.14
CA LEU A 192 -16.93 -8.33 -4.79
C LEU A 192 -15.94 -9.10 -5.68
N THR A 193 -16.26 -10.34 -6.05
CA THR A 193 -15.43 -11.15 -6.95
C THR A 193 -15.36 -10.55 -8.35
N LYS A 194 -16.49 -10.08 -8.89
CA LYS A 194 -16.52 -9.39 -10.19
C LYS A 194 -15.76 -8.08 -10.16
N GLU A 195 -15.90 -7.30 -9.08
CA GLU A 195 -15.13 -6.07 -8.88
C GLU A 195 -13.62 -6.34 -8.77
N HIS A 196 -13.22 -7.36 -8.00
CA HIS A 196 -11.82 -7.76 -7.88
C HIS A 196 -11.21 -8.16 -9.22
N GLU A 197 -11.92 -8.96 -10.04
CA GLU A 197 -11.41 -9.37 -11.35
C GLU A 197 -11.29 -8.18 -12.31
N ALA A 198 -12.25 -7.25 -12.30
CA ALA A 198 -12.17 -6.02 -13.09
C ALA A 198 -10.97 -5.15 -12.68
N ILE A 199 -10.75 -4.97 -11.36
CA ILE A 199 -9.61 -4.19 -10.83
C ILE A 199 -8.29 -4.89 -11.15
N LYS A 200 -8.24 -6.22 -11.08
CA LYS A 200 -7.06 -7.02 -11.44
C LYS A 200 -6.70 -6.86 -12.92
N ASP A 201 -7.69 -6.92 -13.82
CA ASP A 201 -7.47 -6.71 -15.25
C ASP A 201 -6.99 -5.28 -15.55
N GLU A 202 -7.62 -4.28 -14.93
CA GLU A 202 -7.20 -2.88 -15.07
C GLU A 202 -5.78 -2.66 -14.52
N THR A 203 -5.47 -3.26 -13.37
CA THR A 203 -4.14 -3.26 -12.76
C THR A 203 -3.12 -3.87 -13.70
N GLN A 204 -3.42 -5.03 -14.29
CA GLN A 204 -2.53 -5.70 -15.23
C GLN A 204 -2.28 -4.85 -16.48
N LYS A 205 -3.31 -4.19 -17.00
CA LYS A 205 -3.20 -3.25 -18.13
C LYS A 205 -2.31 -2.05 -17.82
N LYS A 206 -2.34 -1.52 -16.59
CA LYS A 206 -1.50 -0.39 -16.16
C LYS A 206 -0.07 -0.79 -15.80
N VAL A 207 0.12 -1.92 -15.10
CA VAL A 207 1.42 -2.38 -14.63
C VAL A 207 2.29 -2.92 -15.77
N ARG A 208 1.69 -3.55 -16.80
CA ARG A 208 2.44 -4.09 -17.95
C ARG A 208 3.32 -3.07 -18.67
N PRO A 209 2.81 -1.91 -19.16
CA PRO A 209 3.65 -0.92 -19.83
C PRO A 209 4.69 -0.29 -18.88
N LEU A 210 4.38 -0.18 -17.58
CA LEU A 210 5.33 0.31 -16.58
C LEU A 210 6.51 -0.66 -16.39
N LYS A 211 6.26 -1.97 -16.32
CA LYS A 211 7.31 -3.00 -16.26
C LYS A 211 8.15 -3.05 -17.54
N GLU A 212 7.52 -2.85 -18.70
CA GLU A 212 8.24 -2.73 -19.98
C GLU A 212 9.14 -1.49 -20.00
N LYS A 213 8.65 -0.36 -19.49
CA LYS A 213 9.41 0.88 -19.36
C LYS A 213 10.58 0.73 -18.38
N GLU A 214 10.37 0.09 -17.23
CA GLU A 214 11.43 -0.24 -16.27
C GLU A 214 12.52 -1.13 -16.92
N ALA A 215 12.11 -2.16 -17.65
CA ALA A 215 13.06 -3.01 -18.39
C ALA A 215 13.87 -2.20 -19.42
N MET A 216 13.25 -1.24 -20.10
CA MET A 216 13.94 -0.34 -21.03
C MET A 216 14.93 0.58 -20.31
N ILE A 217 14.55 1.13 -19.15
CA ILE A 217 15.44 1.92 -18.29
C ILE A 217 16.67 1.10 -17.90
N ASN A 218 16.49 -0.14 -17.44
CA ASN A 218 17.58 -1.02 -17.04
C ASN A 218 18.54 -1.34 -18.21
N ARG A 219 18.00 -1.57 -19.42
CA ARG A 219 18.83 -1.72 -20.63
C ARG A 219 19.63 -0.46 -20.95
N ASN A 220 19.02 0.72 -20.78
CA ASN A 220 19.69 1.99 -21.03
C ASN A 220 20.80 2.26 -20.00
N LYS A 221 20.57 1.95 -18.72
CA LYS A 221 21.61 2.00 -17.67
C LYS A 221 22.77 1.08 -17.99
N ALA A 222 22.49 -0.17 -18.40
CA ALA A 222 23.53 -1.12 -18.79
C ALA A 222 24.38 -0.59 -19.96
N ARG A 223 23.74 0.01 -20.98
CA ARG A 223 24.45 0.66 -22.10
C ARG A 223 25.30 1.84 -21.65
N ALA A 224 24.79 2.68 -20.75
CA ALA A 224 25.54 3.81 -20.20
C ALA A 224 26.77 3.34 -19.41
N ASN A 225 26.60 2.32 -18.55
CA ASN A 225 27.71 1.69 -17.82
C ASN A 225 28.76 1.09 -18.76
N GLN A 226 28.34 0.42 -19.82
CA GLN A 226 29.27 -0.10 -20.82
C GLN A 226 30.09 1.02 -21.51
N ARG A 227 29.47 2.18 -21.77
CA ARG A 227 30.18 3.36 -22.31
C ARG A 227 31.21 3.88 -21.31
N ILE A 228 30.85 4.00 -20.03
CA ILE A 228 31.78 4.41 -18.97
C ILE A 228 32.98 3.47 -18.91
N LEU A 229 32.75 2.15 -18.93
CA LEU A 229 33.82 1.16 -18.92
C LEU A 229 34.77 1.33 -20.10
N LYS A 230 34.23 1.49 -21.32
CA LYS A 230 35.06 1.73 -22.52
C LYS A 230 35.91 2.99 -22.39
N VAL A 231 35.34 4.08 -21.88
CA VAL A 231 36.07 5.34 -21.69
C VAL A 231 37.13 5.20 -20.60
N ARG A 232 36.84 4.47 -19.51
CA ARG A 232 37.85 4.16 -18.47
C ARG A 232 39.00 3.32 -19.00
N MET A 233 38.74 2.36 -19.89
CA MET A 233 39.80 1.59 -20.54
C MET A 233 40.70 2.49 -21.41
N GLN A 234 40.11 3.44 -22.15
CA GLN A 234 40.89 4.43 -22.92
C GLN A 234 41.74 5.31 -22.01
N LEU A 235 41.19 5.75 -20.88
CA LEU A 235 41.92 6.53 -19.89
C LEU A 235 43.10 5.75 -19.31
N ASN A 236 42.89 4.47 -18.94
CA ASN A 236 43.96 3.61 -18.44
C ASN A 236 45.06 3.42 -19.48
N LYS A 237 44.71 3.25 -20.76
CA LYS A 237 45.69 3.16 -21.84
C LYS A 237 46.56 4.41 -21.94
N GLN A 238 45.99 5.61 -21.82
CA GLN A 238 46.77 6.86 -21.80
C GLN A 238 47.73 6.92 -20.61
N VAL A 239 47.32 6.42 -19.44
CA VAL A 239 48.18 6.33 -18.26
C VAL A 239 49.32 5.34 -18.49
N GLU A 240 49.05 4.17 -19.07
CA GLU A 240 50.07 3.17 -19.38
C GLU A 240 51.10 3.68 -20.38
N GLU A 241 50.65 4.34 -21.46
CA GLU A 241 51.52 4.99 -22.46
C GLU A 241 52.41 6.04 -21.80
N PHE A 242 51.84 6.90 -20.95
CA PHE A 242 52.60 7.88 -20.19
C PHE A 242 53.63 7.23 -19.25
N MET A 243 53.24 6.19 -18.51
CA MET A 243 54.14 5.50 -17.58
C MET A 243 55.27 4.79 -18.33
N SER A 244 55.00 4.27 -19.53
CA SER A 244 56.02 3.71 -20.42
C SER A 244 57.03 4.77 -20.86
N CYS A 245 56.57 5.92 -21.36
CA CYS A 245 57.44 7.05 -21.68
C CYS A 245 58.22 7.54 -20.45
N TRP A 246 57.55 7.65 -19.30
CA TRP A 246 58.19 8.07 -18.06
C TRP A 246 59.34 7.15 -17.67
N ASN A 247 59.15 5.83 -17.75
CA ASN A 247 60.15 4.85 -17.33
C ASN A 247 61.30 4.69 -18.33
N ASN A 248 61.01 4.76 -19.63
CA ASN A 248 61.95 4.39 -20.68
C ASN A 248 62.62 5.58 -21.39
N ASP A 249 62.05 6.78 -21.31
CA ASP A 249 62.58 7.99 -21.97
C ASP A 249 63.05 9.03 -20.95
N GLY A 250 64.37 9.15 -20.81
CA GLY A 250 65.01 10.13 -19.93
C GLY A 250 64.79 11.58 -20.37
N SER A 251 64.65 11.83 -21.68
CA SER A 251 64.41 13.17 -22.23
C SER A 251 62.99 13.64 -21.93
N PHE A 252 61.99 12.78 -22.18
CA PHE A 252 60.60 13.00 -21.78
C PHE A 252 60.48 13.30 -20.28
N ARG A 253 61.18 12.53 -19.43
CA ARG A 253 61.17 12.73 -17.98
C ARG A 253 61.77 14.08 -17.58
N ALA A 254 62.86 14.49 -18.22
CA ALA A 254 63.51 15.78 -17.96
C ALA A 254 62.62 16.95 -18.39
N ASP A 255 62.01 16.86 -19.58
CA ASP A 255 61.09 17.88 -20.10
C ASP A 255 59.84 18.01 -19.24
N TYR A 256 59.23 16.88 -18.86
CA TYR A 256 58.09 16.88 -17.95
C TYR A 256 58.42 17.53 -16.60
N LYS A 257 59.59 17.19 -16.02
CA LYS A 257 60.05 17.82 -14.77
C LYS A 257 60.23 19.33 -14.93
N ARG A 258 60.86 19.79 -16.02
CA ARG A 258 61.04 21.22 -16.31
C ARG A 258 59.69 21.95 -16.42
N SER A 259 58.76 21.39 -17.19
CA SER A 259 57.41 21.96 -17.36
C SER A 259 56.63 21.98 -16.04
N MET A 260 56.73 20.92 -15.24
CA MET A 260 56.07 20.84 -13.93
C MET A 260 56.64 21.87 -12.95
N ILE A 261 57.98 22.00 -12.87
CA ILE A 261 58.65 22.95 -11.98
C ILE A 261 58.26 24.39 -12.34
N ALA A 262 58.18 24.71 -13.63
CA ALA A 262 57.70 26.02 -14.09
C ALA A 262 56.26 26.27 -13.59
N SER A 263 55.34 25.32 -13.81
CA SER A 263 53.96 25.45 -13.35
C SER A 263 53.83 25.53 -11.81
N LEU A 264 54.66 24.80 -11.06
CA LEU A 264 54.66 24.85 -9.60
C LEU A 264 55.17 26.20 -9.10
N ARG A 265 56.23 26.74 -9.72
CA ARG A 265 56.76 28.08 -9.42
C ARG A 265 55.71 29.17 -9.65
N ASP A 266 54.97 29.12 -10.75
CA ASP A 266 53.88 30.08 -11.04
C ASP A 266 52.80 30.07 -9.96
N ARG A 267 52.56 28.90 -9.34
CA ARG A 267 51.59 28.71 -8.25
C ARG A 267 52.19 28.93 -6.86
N LYS A 268 53.47 29.31 -6.75
CA LYS A 268 54.26 29.41 -5.52
C LYS A 268 54.26 28.11 -4.70
N LEU A 269 54.34 26.96 -5.36
CA LEU A 269 54.38 25.63 -4.75
C LEU A 269 55.78 25.00 -4.89
N SER A 270 56.25 24.30 -3.86
CA SER A 270 57.49 23.49 -3.90
C SER A 270 57.27 22.18 -4.66
N CYS A 271 58.35 21.45 -4.92
CA CYS A 271 58.32 20.14 -5.59
C CYS A 271 57.50 19.07 -4.84
N ASP A 272 57.29 19.23 -3.53
CA ASP A 272 56.41 18.38 -2.71
C ASP A 272 54.96 18.91 -2.63
N GLY A 273 54.65 20.01 -3.33
CA GLY A 273 53.32 20.60 -3.44
C GLY A 273 52.91 21.52 -2.30
N ARG A 274 53.80 21.86 -1.36
CA ARG A 274 53.54 22.82 -0.29
C ARG A 274 53.75 24.25 -0.79
N ARG A 275 53.12 25.25 -0.14
CA ARG A 275 53.43 26.66 -0.46
C ARG A 275 54.91 26.92 -0.11
N SER A 276 55.68 27.34 -1.09
CA SER A 276 57.09 27.67 -0.88
C SER A 276 57.20 29.06 -0.28
N ASP A 277 57.84 29.17 0.88
CA ASP A 277 58.39 30.43 1.34
C ASP A 277 59.48 30.87 0.34
N GLU A 278 59.41 32.11 -0.13
CA GLU A 278 60.23 32.67 -1.23
C GLU A 278 61.77 32.53 -1.06
N LYS A 279 62.24 32.10 0.12
CA LYS A 279 63.66 31.96 0.47
C LYS A 279 64.32 30.64 0.00
N LEU A 280 63.57 29.63 -0.44
CA LEU A 280 64.13 28.29 -0.76
C LEU A 280 64.54 28.06 -2.22
N TRP A 281 64.15 28.93 -3.16
CA TRP A 281 64.40 28.72 -4.60
C TRP A 281 65.84 28.99 -5.07
N ARG A 282 66.70 29.56 -4.21
CA ARG A 282 68.10 29.90 -4.56
C ARG A 282 69.11 28.76 -4.30
N LYS A 283 68.67 27.56 -3.91
CA LYS A 283 69.58 26.51 -3.40
C LYS A 283 69.65 25.20 -4.20
N PHE A 284 69.04 25.10 -5.38
CA PHE A 284 69.22 23.91 -6.22
C PHE A 284 69.60 24.30 -7.65
N PRO A 285 70.78 23.88 -8.15
CA PRO A 285 71.13 23.95 -9.58
C PRO A 285 70.27 22.99 -10.42
#